data_AF-A0A8G0ZXC6-F1
#
_entry.id   AF-A0A8G0ZXC6-F1
#
_cell.length_a   1.000
_cell.length_b   1.000
_cell.length_c   1.000
_cell.angle_alpha   90.00
_cell.angle_beta   90.00
_cell.angle_gamma   90.00
#
_symmetry.space_group_name_H-M   'P 1'
#
loop_
_entity.id
_entity.type
_entity.pdbx_description
1 polymer ?
#
loop_
_entity_poly.entity_id
_entity_poly.type
_entity_poly.pdbx_seq_one_letter_code
_entity_poly.pdbx_strand_id
1 'polypeptide(L)' 'MAEIVNLRQAKKQAARKAARVKGDENAAKFGRSKAERVLQEARAEKAARDLDGHRRDGD' A
#
# COMPACT_ATOMS: atom_id res chain seq x y z
N MET A 1 35.62 16.55 15.73
CA MET A 1 35.90 15.10 15.80
C MET A 1 35.11 14.46 14.67
N ALA A 2 35.76 13.84 13.69
CA ALA A 2 35.05 13.23 12.57
C ALA A 2 34.64 11.81 12.94
N GLU A 3 33.35 11.50 12.82
CA GLU A 3 32.85 10.15 13.05
C GLU A 3 33.22 9.26 11.85
N ILE A 4 34.01 8.22 12.10
CA ILE A 4 34.44 7.29 11.07
C ILE A 4 33.31 6.30 10.83
N VAL A 5 32.47 6.61 9.84
CA VAL A 5 31.32 5.76 9.47
C VAL A 5 31.74 4.72 8.43
N ASN A 6 31.48 3.45 8.73
CA ASN A 6 31.70 2.37 7.80
C ASN A 6 30.62 2.36 6.70
N LEU A 7 30.96 2.90 5.53
CA LEU A 7 30.05 3.01 4.40
C LEU A 7 29.51 1.65 3.91
N ARG A 8 30.26 0.56 4.08
CA ARG A 8 29.82 -0.79 3.70
C ARG A 8 28.66 -1.24 4.57
N GLN A 9 28.78 -1.03 5.88
CA GLN A 9 27.70 -1.35 6.83
C GLN A 9 26.48 -0.45 6.60
N ALA A 10 26.69 0.86 6.39
CA ALA A 10 25.61 1.79 6.10
C ALA A 10 24.81 1.39 4.85
N LYS A 11 25.49 1.06 3.74
CA LYS A 11 24.85 0.57 2.50
C LYS A 11 24.07 -0.73 2.73
N LYS A 12 24.63 -1.67 3.49
CA LYS A 12 23.96 -2.93 3.83
C LYS A 12 22.69 -2.70 4.65
N GLN A 13 22.73 -1.78 5.62
CA GLN A 13 21.56 -1.43 6.41
C GLN A 13 20.50 -0.72 5.56
N ALA A 14 20.90 0.18 4.65
CA ALA A 14 19.98 0.82 3.72
C ALA A 14 19.27 -0.19 2.81
N ALA A 15 20.01 -1.15 2.24
CA ALA A 15 19.45 -2.21 1.43
C ALA A 15 18.46 -3.10 2.21
N ARG A 16 18.79 -3.45 3.46
CA ARG A 16 17.89 -4.21 4.35
C ARG A 16 16.62 -3.44 4.69
N LYS A 17 16.72 -2.14 4.96
CA LYS A 17 15.56 -1.27 5.20
C LYS A 17 14.65 -1.20 3.97
N ALA A 18 15.23 -0.98 2.78
CA ALA A 18 14.47 -0.95 1.53
C ALA A 18 13.75 -2.29 1.26
N ALA A 19 14.39 -3.43 1.54
CA ALA A 19 13.77 -4.75 1.41
C ALA A 19 12.60 -4.95 2.38
N ARG A 20 12.70 -4.47 3.63
CA ARG A 20 11.60 -4.51 4.61
C ARG A 20 10.41 -3.68 4.17
N VAL A 21 10.63 -2.43 3.74
CA VAL A 21 9.55 -1.55 3.25
C VAL A 21 8.81 -2.19 2.07
N LYS A 22 9.54 -2.77 1.11
CA LYS A 22 8.92 -3.52 0.01
C LYS A 22 8.14 -4.75 0.49
N GLY A 23 8.66 -5.45 1.50
CA GLY A 23 7.98 -6.57 2.14
C GLY A 23 6.66 -6.15 2.80
N ASP A 24 6.66 -5.05 3.53
CA ASP A 24 5.48 -4.50 4.21
C ASP A 24 4.43 -4.01 3.20
N GLU A 25 4.86 -3.34 2.13
CA GLU A 25 3.99 -2.97 1.02
C GLU A 25 3.35 -4.19 0.35
N ASN A 26 4.14 -5.24 0.11
CA ASN A 26 3.64 -6.47 -0.49
C ASN A 26 2.74 -7.23 0.49
N ALA A 27 3.02 -7.22 1.79
CA ALA A 27 2.13 -7.79 2.79
C ALA A 27 0.79 -7.01 2.85
N ALA A 28 0.81 -5.69 2.74
CA ALA A 28 -0.40 -4.88 2.68
C ALA A 28 -1.19 -5.07 1.36
N LYS A 29 -0.50 -5.37 0.25
CA LYS A 29 -1.10 -5.59 -1.08
C LYS A 29 -1.63 -7.01 -1.25
N PHE A 30 -0.84 -8.00 -0.84
CA PHE A 30 -1.06 -9.44 -1.10
C PHE A 30 -1.45 -10.24 0.15
N GLY A 31 -1.27 -9.69 1.35
CA GLY A 31 -1.72 -10.30 2.61
C GLY A 31 -3.19 -10.04 2.93
N ARG A 32 -3.90 -9.27 2.10
CA ARG A 32 -5.36 -9.18 2.19
C ARG A 32 -5.94 -10.53 1.80
N SER A 33 -6.72 -11.11 2.70
CA SER A 33 -7.43 -12.35 2.41
C SER A 33 -8.41 -12.15 1.24
N LYS A 34 -8.75 -13.24 0.53
CA LYS A 34 -9.75 -13.19 -0.56
C LYS A 34 -11.06 -12.56 -0.08
N ALA A 35 -11.46 -12.82 1.17
CA ALA A 35 -12.64 -12.24 1.80
C ALA A 35 -12.56 -10.72 1.97
N GLU A 36 -11.42 -10.18 2.41
CA GLU A 36 -11.24 -8.73 2.57
C GLU A 36 -11.19 -8.00 1.23
N ARG A 37 -10.58 -8.62 0.21
CA ARG A 37 -10.58 -8.08 -1.15
C ARG A 37 -12.01 -8.00 -1.72
N VAL A 38 -12.78 -9.06 -1.59
CA VAL A 38 -14.18 -9.10 -2.04
C VAL A 38 -15.04 -8.10 -1.26
N LEU A 39 -14.82 -7.96 0.05
CA LEU A 39 -15.54 -6.97 0.87
C LEU A 39 -15.22 -5.53 0.44
N GLN A 40 -13.95 -5.23 0.13
CA GLN A 40 -13.53 -3.93 -0.40
C GLN A 40 -14.15 -3.65 -1.77
N GLU A 41 -14.12 -4.64 -2.67
CA GLU A 41 -14.71 -4.53 -4.01
C GLU A 41 -16.22 -4.30 -3.95
N ALA A 42 -16.95 -5.10 -3.16
CA ALA A 42 -18.39 -4.92 -2.96
C ALA A 42 -18.74 -3.55 -2.35
N ARG A 43 -17.89 -3.03 -1.45
CA ARG A 43 -18.06 -1.67 -0.88
C ARG A 43 -17.79 -0.60 -1.92
N ALA A 44 -16.77 -0.76 -2.75
CA ALA A 44 -16.44 0.16 -3.83
C ALA A 44 -17.56 0.19 -4.90
N GLU A 45 -18.08 -0.98 -5.29
CA GLU A 45 -19.22 -1.09 -6.21
C GLU A 45 -20.49 -0.47 -5.64
N LYS A 46 -20.77 -0.67 -4.35
CA LYS A 46 -21.90 -0.01 -3.69
C LYS A 46 -21.73 1.51 -3.73
N ALA A 47 -20.56 2.02 -3.35
CA ALA A 47 -20.28 3.45 -3.38
C ALA A 47 -20.37 4.03 -4.80
N ALA A 48 -19.89 3.29 -5.81
CA ALA A 48 -20.01 3.69 -7.22
C ALA A 48 -21.48 3.74 -7.67
N ARG A 49 -22.29 2.74 -7.31
CA ARG A 49 -23.73 2.74 -7.59
C ARG A 49 -24.48 3.84 -6.85
N ASP A 50 -24.13 4.10 -5.60
CA ASP A 50 -24.72 5.19 -4.81
C ASP A 50 -24.38 6.53 -5.47
N LEU A 51 -23.12 6.75 -5.88
CA LEU A 51 -22.70 7.95 -6.60
C LEU A 51 -23.38 8.11 -7.97
N ASP A 52 -23.55 7.00 -8.70
CA ASP A 52 -24.24 6.99 -9.99
C ASP A 52 -25.74 7.29 -9.82
N GLY A 53 -26.40 6.70 -8.83
CA GLY A 53 -27.78 7.02 -8.48
C GLY A 53 -27.98 8.44 -7.93
N HIS A 54 -26.91 9.08 -7.43
CA HIS A 54 -26.89 10.48 -7.05
C HIS A 54 -26.45 11.42 -8.19
N ARG A 55 -26.03 10.87 -9.33
CA ARG A 55 -25.69 11.66 -10.51
C ARG A 55 -26.99 12.19 -11.10
N ARG A 56 -27.15 13.51 -11.12
CA ARG A 56 -28.23 14.16 -11.85
C ARG A 56 -27.83 14.14 -13.32
N ASP A 57 -28.61 13.46 -14.15
CA ASP A 57 -28.49 13.54 -15.61
C ASP A 57 -28.83 14.97 -16.05
N GLY A 58 -27.84 15.86 -16.04
CA GLY A 58 -28.00 17.24 -16.49
C GLY A 58 -27.16 18.25 -15.71
N ASP A 59 -25.89 18.35 -16.08
CA ASP A 59 -25.21 19.62 -16.34
C ASP A 59 -24.48 19.48 -17.69
#